data_AF-A0A0R3UKU9-F1
#
_entry.id   AF-A0A0R3UKU9-F1
#
_cell.length_a   1.000
_cell.length_b   1.000
_cell.length_c   1.000
_cell.angle_alpha   90.00
_cell.angle_beta   90.00
_cell.angle_gamma   90.00
#
_symmetry.space_group_name_H-M   'P 1'
#
loop_
_entity.id
_entity.type
_entity.pdbx_description
1 polymer ?
#
loop_
_entity_poly.entity_id
_entity_poly.type
_entity_poly.pdbx_seq_one_letter_code
_entity_poly.pdbx_strand_id
1 'polypeptide(L)'
;MLIAYLGYLLAVALARSQPLQVCQSTTKGNDSSPATTNCLSVRLEEANLKHHAILQKYDYRHRVTIKCSICAGEDHGDFIWYFIPRSMFPVFTTKDGKVGLIPPGGSPLTQDRFTGNTTPCLVNETNDLLIPSFSRNLHVGTYYCRNIQNSDHPANSIWYHVDIVHPPDSRDHSEEFQKLPPRLKSLQRISQISDIDEIMEAVGKALMESQSFTDFKDDVLSVTSRLSKVEKPTQICGRFVMMRYRQCYLTIPKSLSSQTRRVASPDSLLNYELLRTLFSSFYTWVDEANPAIRETQKRAAELNALELGFELYFEQDKFFIPCHFTYLQHLRLLVGLPKPFDAKNLYVNMSFDKTCPEVDYVELVNLALSGDIKSMKSEILGYEEKRFMKIEKVAIEGTVDFEMICGGEGDVTNYNCSEMANLTILWKQPKG
;
A
#
# COMPACT_ATOMS: atom_id res chain seq x y z
N MET A 1 4.15 19.49 -50.26
CA MET A 1 3.92 19.62 -48.81
C MET A 1 2.97 18.55 -48.25
N LEU A 2 1.93 18.11 -48.98
CA LEU A 2 1.03 17.01 -48.55
C LEU A 2 1.66 15.62 -48.46
N ILE A 3 2.65 15.30 -49.32
CA ILE A 3 3.27 13.95 -49.37
C ILE A 3 4.21 13.70 -48.18
N ALA A 4 4.85 14.74 -47.65
CA ALA A 4 5.71 14.64 -46.47
C ALA A 4 4.91 14.40 -45.18
N TYR A 5 3.68 14.93 -45.09
CA TYR A 5 2.79 14.72 -43.95
C TYR A 5 2.18 13.30 -43.95
N LEU A 6 1.85 12.74 -45.12
CA LEU A 6 1.44 11.34 -45.22
C LEU A 6 2.60 10.38 -44.89
N GLY A 7 3.82 10.68 -45.31
CA GLY A 7 5.01 9.90 -44.96
C GLY A 7 5.30 9.89 -43.46
N TYR A 8 5.10 11.02 -42.77
CA TYR A 8 5.28 11.12 -41.32
C TYR A 8 4.16 10.40 -40.54
N LEU A 9 2.91 10.49 -41.00
CA LEU A 9 1.78 9.76 -40.41
C LEU A 9 1.87 8.23 -40.64
N LEU A 10 2.41 7.78 -41.78
CA LEU A 10 2.70 6.35 -42.01
C LEU A 10 3.94 5.86 -41.26
N ALA A 11 4.97 6.70 -41.06
CA ALA A 11 6.16 6.32 -40.30
C ALA A 11 5.87 6.15 -38.80
N VAL A 12 4.93 6.92 -38.25
CA VAL A 12 4.46 6.74 -36.85
C VAL A 12 3.56 5.50 -36.72
N ALA A 13 2.87 5.08 -37.78
CA ALA A 13 2.07 3.84 -37.81
C ALA A 13 2.91 2.55 -38.03
N LEU A 14 4.21 2.68 -38.31
CA LEU A 14 5.14 1.57 -38.58
C LEU A 14 6.28 1.46 -37.56
N ALA A 15 6.17 2.10 -36.40
CA ALA A 15 6.94 1.68 -35.25
C ALA A 15 6.49 0.25 -34.90
N ARG A 16 7.22 -0.76 -35.41
CA ARG A 16 7.03 -2.17 -35.05
C ARG A 16 7.17 -2.26 -33.54
N SER A 17 6.04 -2.32 -32.84
CA SER A 17 6.02 -2.56 -31.41
C SER A 17 6.72 -3.89 -31.15
N GLN A 18 7.69 -3.88 -30.23
CA GLN A 18 8.49 -5.06 -29.97
C GLN A 18 7.73 -5.99 -29.03
N PRO A 19 7.52 -7.26 -29.41
CA PRO A 19 6.84 -8.21 -28.53
C PRO A 19 7.66 -8.41 -27.25
N LEU A 20 6.99 -8.83 -26.18
CA LEU A 20 7.67 -9.19 -24.93
C LEU A 20 8.66 -10.33 -25.19
N GLN A 21 9.88 -10.16 -24.70
CA GLN A 21 10.90 -11.19 -24.73
C GLN A 21 10.74 -12.16 -23.55
N VAL A 22 11.30 -13.35 -23.71
CA VAL A 22 11.45 -14.33 -22.63
C VAL A 22 12.52 -13.85 -21.64
N CYS A 23 12.30 -14.04 -20.35
CA CYS A 23 13.23 -13.61 -19.30
C CYS A 23 14.59 -14.33 -19.41
N GLN A 24 15.70 -13.57 -19.37
CA GLN A 24 17.06 -14.10 -19.56
C GLN A 24 17.63 -14.87 -18.35
N SER A 25 16.98 -14.79 -17.17
CA SER A 25 17.44 -15.46 -15.95
C SER A 25 16.27 -15.74 -15.02
N THR A 26 15.69 -16.92 -15.16
CA THR A 26 14.96 -17.57 -14.08
C THR A 26 15.32 -19.05 -14.12
N THR A 27 16.07 -19.49 -13.09
CA THR A 27 15.95 -20.85 -12.56
C THR A 27 14.48 -21.24 -12.60
N LYS A 28 14.18 -22.42 -13.16
CA LYS A 28 12.86 -23.09 -13.10
C LYS A 28 12.13 -22.63 -11.85
N GLY A 29 10.95 -22.03 -12.01
CA GLY A 29 10.19 -21.51 -10.87
C GLY A 29 10.18 -22.54 -9.74
N ASN A 30 10.90 -22.25 -8.65
CA ASN A 30 10.78 -23.00 -7.41
C ASN A 30 9.49 -22.54 -6.75
N ASP A 31 8.38 -22.87 -7.39
CA ASP A 31 7.13 -23.20 -6.75
C ASP A 31 6.73 -24.50 -7.42
N SER A 32 7.10 -25.61 -6.80
CA SER A 32 6.47 -26.89 -7.07
C SER A 32 4.96 -26.70 -6.90
N SER A 33 4.27 -26.47 -8.02
CA SER A 33 2.80 -26.51 -8.07
C SER A 33 2.38 -27.80 -7.36
N PRO A 34 1.57 -27.72 -6.29
CA PRO A 34 1.03 -28.90 -5.65
C PRO A 34 0.28 -29.71 -6.70
N ALA A 35 0.44 -31.02 -6.60
CA ALA A 35 -0.10 -32.04 -7.49
C ALA A 35 -1.47 -31.68 -8.11
N THR A 36 -1.51 -31.67 -9.45
CA THR A 36 -2.66 -32.01 -10.32
C THR A 36 -4.05 -31.86 -9.69
N THR A 37 -4.38 -30.67 -9.23
CA THR A 37 -5.76 -30.18 -9.33
C THR A 37 -5.89 -29.78 -10.80
N ASN A 38 -6.84 -30.36 -11.54
CA ASN A 38 -6.93 -30.25 -13.00
C ASN A 38 -6.78 -28.77 -13.43
N CYS A 39 -5.73 -28.40 -14.17
CA CYS A 39 -5.49 -27.00 -14.57
C CYS A 39 -6.74 -26.34 -15.16
N LEU A 40 -7.56 -27.12 -15.87
CA LEU A 40 -8.84 -26.68 -16.41
C LEU A 40 -9.84 -26.26 -15.33
N SER A 41 -9.94 -26.98 -14.22
CA SER A 41 -10.85 -26.62 -13.13
C SER A 41 -10.39 -25.34 -12.44
N VAL A 42 -9.09 -25.21 -12.15
CA VAL A 42 -8.53 -23.99 -11.57
C VAL A 42 -8.77 -22.80 -12.50
N ARG A 43 -8.51 -22.95 -13.81
CA ARG A 43 -8.78 -21.88 -14.78
C ARG A 43 -10.26 -21.50 -14.84
N LEU A 44 -11.16 -22.47 -14.76
CA LEU A 44 -12.60 -22.19 -14.73
C LEU A 44 -13.01 -21.47 -13.45
N GLU A 45 -12.43 -21.83 -12.29
CA GLU A 45 -12.64 -21.11 -11.03
C GLU A 45 -12.14 -19.65 -11.14
N GLU A 46 -10.92 -19.45 -11.64
CA GLU A 46 -10.34 -18.13 -11.86
C GLU A 46 -11.16 -17.29 -12.86
N ALA A 47 -11.68 -17.92 -13.93
CA ALA A 47 -12.53 -17.28 -14.92
C ALA A 47 -13.95 -16.98 -14.41
N ASN A 48 -14.42 -17.74 -13.41
CA ASN A 48 -15.69 -17.46 -12.73
C ASN A 48 -15.53 -16.31 -11.73
N LEU A 49 -14.39 -16.23 -11.03
CA LEU A 49 -14.03 -15.10 -10.17
C LEU A 49 -13.79 -13.82 -10.98
N LYS A 50 -13.22 -13.95 -12.17
CA LYS A 50 -12.91 -12.91 -13.16
C LYS A 50 -11.86 -11.90 -12.72
N HIS A 51 -12.07 -11.23 -11.59
CA HIS A 51 -11.28 -10.08 -11.16
C HIS A 51 -10.33 -10.46 -10.03
N HIS A 52 -9.04 -10.29 -10.25
CA HIS A 52 -7.98 -10.66 -9.33
C HIS A 52 -7.18 -9.44 -8.91
N ALA A 53 -7.15 -9.13 -7.60
CA ALA A 53 -6.38 -8.00 -7.09
C ALA A 53 -4.93 -8.39 -6.82
N ILE A 54 -3.99 -7.61 -7.35
CA ILE A 54 -2.55 -7.65 -7.03
C ILE A 54 -2.19 -6.29 -6.44
N LEU A 55 -2.30 -6.20 -5.11
CA LEU A 55 -2.11 -4.95 -4.39
C LEU A 55 -0.67 -4.83 -3.92
N GLN A 56 -0.06 -3.67 -4.14
CA GLN A 56 1.32 -3.37 -3.75
C GLN A 56 1.37 -2.13 -2.86
N LYS A 57 2.35 -2.10 -1.96
CA LYS A 57 2.66 -0.88 -1.18
C LYS A 57 3.18 0.22 -2.11
N TYR A 58 2.94 1.48 -1.76
CA TYR A 58 3.29 2.65 -2.57
C TYR A 58 4.77 2.73 -3.01
N ASP A 59 5.67 2.31 -2.13
CA ASP A 59 7.13 2.31 -2.28
C ASP A 59 7.68 0.95 -2.74
N TYR A 60 6.82 -0.01 -3.09
CA TYR A 60 7.25 -1.32 -3.56
C TYR A 60 8.05 -1.21 -4.87
N ARG A 61 9.25 -1.81 -4.90
CA ARG A 61 10.17 -1.81 -6.07
C ARG A 61 10.60 -3.21 -6.52
N HIS A 62 10.07 -4.25 -5.89
CA HIS A 62 10.49 -5.62 -6.15
C HIS A 62 9.70 -6.25 -7.31
N ARG A 63 9.93 -7.54 -7.54
CA ARG A 63 9.34 -8.29 -8.63
C ARG A 63 7.85 -8.52 -8.45
N VAL A 64 7.07 -8.44 -9.53
CA VAL A 64 5.66 -8.84 -9.57
C VAL A 64 5.51 -9.91 -10.65
N THR A 65 4.87 -11.03 -10.32
CA THR A 65 4.56 -12.08 -11.29
C THR A 65 3.05 -12.20 -11.44
N ILE A 66 2.56 -12.20 -12.68
CA ILE A 66 1.14 -12.36 -13.01
C ILE A 66 0.99 -13.64 -13.82
N LYS A 67 0.13 -14.54 -13.36
CA LYS A 67 -0.02 -15.86 -13.97
C LYS A 67 -0.80 -15.79 -15.28
N CYS A 68 -0.39 -16.55 -16.29
CA CYS A 68 -1.20 -16.85 -17.46
C CYS A 68 -1.75 -18.28 -17.34
N SER A 69 -3.08 -18.45 -17.30
CA SER A 69 -3.73 -19.75 -17.12
C SER A 69 -3.72 -20.60 -18.40
N ILE A 70 -2.54 -21.08 -18.79
CA ILE A 70 -2.32 -22.01 -19.91
C ILE A 70 -2.25 -23.43 -19.36
N CYS A 71 -3.01 -24.34 -19.94
CA CYS A 71 -3.03 -25.74 -19.56
C CYS A 71 -2.23 -26.60 -20.54
N ALA A 72 -1.82 -27.79 -20.07
CA ALA A 72 -1.05 -28.73 -20.88
C ALA A 72 -1.78 -29.07 -22.20
N GLY A 73 -1.07 -28.98 -23.32
CA GLY A 73 -1.59 -29.23 -24.67
C GLY A 73 -2.08 -27.99 -25.41
N GLU A 74 -2.06 -26.81 -24.77
CA GLU A 74 -2.32 -25.53 -25.44
C GLU A 74 -1.01 -24.89 -25.93
N ASP A 75 -1.06 -24.21 -27.07
CA ASP A 75 0.11 -23.49 -27.61
C ASP A 75 0.27 -22.15 -26.89
N HIS A 76 1.43 -21.92 -26.29
CA HIS A 76 1.77 -20.64 -25.65
C HIS A 76 1.75 -19.47 -26.64
N GLY A 77 2.02 -19.72 -27.93
CA GLY A 77 1.99 -18.70 -28.98
C GLY A 77 0.59 -18.09 -29.22
N ASP A 78 -0.47 -18.80 -28.81
CA ASP A 78 -1.84 -18.30 -28.92
C ASP A 78 -2.22 -17.33 -27.81
N PHE A 79 -1.37 -17.16 -26.78
CA PHE A 79 -1.67 -16.34 -25.62
C PHE A 79 -0.86 -15.03 -25.62
N ILE A 80 -1.57 -13.91 -25.74
CA ILE A 80 -0.98 -12.56 -25.74
C ILE A 80 -1.44 -11.79 -24.52
N TRP A 81 -0.49 -11.15 -23.83
CA TRP A 81 -0.77 -10.22 -22.74
C TRP A 81 -1.29 -8.89 -23.27
N TYR A 82 -2.38 -8.41 -22.66
CA TYR A 82 -2.93 -7.09 -22.88
C TYR A 82 -2.84 -6.26 -21.60
N PHE A 83 -2.79 -4.94 -21.77
CA PHE A 83 -2.70 -3.99 -20.67
C PHE A 83 -3.60 -2.77 -20.89
N ILE A 84 -4.26 -2.37 -19.80
CA ILE A 84 -5.09 -1.18 -19.72
C ILE A 84 -4.53 -0.29 -18.60
N PRO A 85 -3.88 0.84 -18.93
CA PRO A 85 -3.34 1.74 -17.91
C PRO A 85 -4.45 2.38 -17.09
N ARG A 86 -4.14 2.78 -15.85
CA ARG A 86 -5.06 3.59 -15.03
C ARG A 86 -5.42 4.90 -15.73
N SER A 87 -6.67 5.30 -15.62
CA SER A 87 -7.28 6.47 -16.26
C SER A 87 -8.54 6.87 -15.50
N MET A 88 -9.16 7.97 -15.90
CA MET A 88 -10.42 8.43 -15.31
C MET A 88 -11.65 7.74 -15.91
N PHE A 89 -11.42 6.91 -16.93
CA PHE A 89 -12.46 6.28 -17.71
C PHE A 89 -12.72 4.87 -17.21
N PRO A 90 -13.99 4.45 -17.29
CA PRO A 90 -14.36 3.10 -16.92
C PRO A 90 -13.84 2.07 -17.90
N VAL A 91 -13.42 0.93 -17.35
CA VAL A 91 -12.85 -0.19 -18.13
C VAL A 91 -13.87 -1.30 -18.36
N PHE A 92 -14.82 -1.46 -17.44
CA PHE A 92 -15.81 -2.53 -17.48
C PHE A 92 -17.22 -1.99 -17.70
N THR A 93 -18.03 -2.82 -18.34
CA THR A 93 -19.46 -2.60 -18.54
C THR A 93 -20.20 -3.91 -18.33
N THR A 94 -21.48 -3.81 -17.97
CA THR A 94 -22.39 -4.96 -17.96
C THR A 94 -23.27 -4.89 -19.20
N LYS A 95 -23.33 -5.99 -19.97
CA LYS A 95 -24.26 -6.16 -21.08
C LYS A 95 -24.90 -7.54 -20.97
N ASP A 96 -26.23 -7.60 -21.00
CA ASP A 96 -27.00 -8.85 -20.88
C ASP A 96 -26.64 -9.67 -19.62
N GLY A 97 -26.38 -8.98 -18.50
CA GLY A 97 -25.97 -9.58 -17.24
C GLY A 97 -24.51 -10.09 -17.20
N LYS A 98 -23.74 -9.91 -18.28
CA LYS A 98 -22.32 -10.30 -18.36
C LYS A 98 -21.42 -9.07 -18.25
N VAL A 99 -20.42 -9.17 -17.36
CA VAL A 99 -19.31 -8.22 -17.27
C VAL A 99 -18.37 -8.41 -18.45
N GLY A 100 -18.00 -7.32 -19.12
CA GLY A 100 -17.02 -7.31 -20.19
C GLY A 100 -16.24 -6.00 -20.26
N LEU A 101 -15.18 -5.99 -21.07
CA LEU A 101 -14.35 -4.82 -21.32
C LEU A 101 -15.05 -3.81 -22.23
N ILE A 102 -14.92 -2.53 -21.93
CA ILE A 102 -15.32 -1.44 -22.82
C ILE A 102 -14.28 -1.34 -23.96
N PRO A 103 -14.70 -1.35 -25.24
CA PRO A 103 -13.77 -1.19 -26.37
C PRO A 103 -12.92 0.09 -26.26
N PRO A 104 -11.62 0.03 -26.61
CA PRO A 104 -10.92 -1.06 -27.30
C PRO A 104 -10.48 -2.22 -26.40
N GLY A 105 -10.68 -2.14 -25.08
CA GLY A 105 -10.28 -3.19 -24.14
C GLY A 105 -8.79 -3.23 -23.82
N GLY A 106 -8.02 -2.21 -24.22
CA GLY A 106 -6.56 -2.15 -24.01
C GLY A 106 -5.76 -2.41 -25.28
N SER A 107 -4.44 -2.53 -25.11
CA SER A 107 -3.51 -2.85 -26.19
C SER A 107 -2.67 -4.07 -25.81
N PRO A 108 -2.16 -4.84 -26.80
CA PRO A 108 -1.10 -5.81 -26.53
C PRO A 108 0.03 -5.14 -25.76
N LEU A 109 0.57 -5.88 -24.79
CA LEU A 109 1.68 -5.42 -23.98
C LEU A 109 2.98 -5.61 -24.77
N THR A 110 3.75 -4.53 -24.91
CA THR A 110 4.93 -4.48 -25.77
C THR A 110 6.08 -3.77 -25.05
N GLN A 111 7.31 -4.09 -25.42
CA GLN A 111 8.51 -3.65 -24.68
C GLN A 111 8.78 -2.16 -24.81
N ASP A 112 8.36 -1.52 -25.90
CA ASP A 112 8.59 -0.11 -26.22
C ASP A 112 8.01 0.86 -25.18
N ARG A 113 7.10 0.37 -24.33
CA ARG A 113 6.53 1.14 -23.22
C ARG A 113 7.43 1.23 -21.99
N PHE A 114 8.53 0.46 -21.94
CA PHE A 114 9.34 0.29 -20.75
C PHE A 114 10.84 0.40 -21.06
N THR A 115 11.63 0.72 -20.03
CA THR A 115 13.09 0.89 -20.17
C THR A 115 13.86 0.16 -19.08
N GLY A 116 14.90 -0.58 -19.45
CA GLY A 116 15.80 -1.24 -18.50
C GLY A 116 15.10 -2.29 -17.63
N ASN A 117 15.38 -2.30 -16.32
CA ASN A 117 14.87 -3.30 -15.38
C ASN A 117 13.37 -3.20 -15.06
N THR A 118 12.67 -2.18 -15.57
CA THR A 118 11.20 -2.13 -15.47
C THR A 118 10.53 -2.90 -16.60
N THR A 119 11.25 -3.29 -17.65
CA THR A 119 10.63 -3.97 -18.81
C THR A 119 10.11 -5.35 -18.41
N PRO A 120 8.79 -5.61 -18.55
CA PRO A 120 8.24 -6.94 -18.31
C PRO A 120 8.79 -7.96 -19.30
N CYS A 121 8.87 -9.21 -18.88
CA CYS A 121 9.27 -10.34 -19.71
C CYS A 121 8.37 -11.55 -19.44
N LEU A 122 8.39 -12.53 -20.33
CA LEU A 122 7.61 -13.76 -20.21
C LEU A 122 8.47 -14.84 -19.56
N VAL A 123 7.94 -15.48 -18.52
CA VAL A 123 8.57 -16.66 -17.91
C VAL A 123 8.47 -17.81 -18.91
N ASN A 124 9.60 -18.46 -19.17
CA ASN A 124 9.65 -19.61 -20.06
C ASN A 124 8.72 -20.73 -19.56
N GLU A 125 8.13 -21.49 -20.47
CA GLU A 125 7.20 -22.62 -20.19
C GLU A 125 5.84 -22.25 -19.58
N THR A 126 5.68 -21.14 -18.85
CA THR A 126 4.36 -20.76 -18.28
C THR A 126 3.68 -19.60 -18.99
N ASN A 127 4.43 -18.78 -19.72
CA ASN A 127 3.96 -17.51 -20.28
C ASN A 127 3.48 -16.50 -19.22
N ASP A 128 3.86 -16.70 -17.96
CA ASP A 128 3.57 -15.75 -16.88
C ASP A 128 4.29 -14.44 -17.15
N LEU A 129 3.64 -13.32 -16.83
CA LEU A 129 4.25 -12.01 -16.94
C LEU A 129 5.09 -11.72 -15.70
N LEU A 130 6.40 -11.58 -15.87
CA LEU A 130 7.31 -11.14 -14.83
C LEU A 130 7.65 -9.67 -15.03
N ILE A 131 7.41 -8.86 -14.01
CA ILE A 131 7.86 -7.48 -13.89
C ILE A 131 9.05 -7.49 -12.93
N PRO A 132 10.31 -7.38 -13.40
CA PRO A 132 11.48 -7.55 -12.54
C PRO A 132 11.63 -6.48 -11.46
N SER A 133 11.30 -5.23 -11.81
CA SER A 133 11.25 -4.11 -10.87
C SER A 133 9.97 -3.31 -11.05
N PHE A 134 9.08 -3.38 -10.05
CA PHE A 134 7.81 -2.68 -10.10
C PHE A 134 7.99 -1.15 -10.05
N SER A 135 7.19 -0.47 -10.87
CA SER A 135 7.13 0.99 -10.97
C SER A 135 5.68 1.40 -10.99
N ARG A 136 5.24 2.08 -9.93
CA ARG A 136 3.85 2.55 -9.80
C ARG A 136 3.37 3.39 -10.99
N ASN A 137 4.28 4.13 -11.63
CA ASN A 137 3.92 5.02 -12.74
C ASN A 137 3.75 4.27 -14.07
N LEU A 138 4.36 3.09 -14.23
CA LEU A 138 4.38 2.34 -15.49
C LEU A 138 3.51 1.09 -15.45
N HIS A 139 3.40 0.45 -14.28
CA HIS A 139 2.86 -0.90 -14.15
C HIS A 139 1.48 -0.97 -13.51
N VAL A 140 0.96 0.12 -12.93
CA VAL A 140 -0.38 0.13 -12.35
C VAL A 140 -1.41 0.10 -13.48
N GLY A 141 -2.32 -0.87 -13.46
CA GLY A 141 -3.32 -1.07 -14.49
C GLY A 141 -3.94 -2.46 -14.48
N THR A 142 -4.78 -2.73 -15.48
CA THR A 142 -5.43 -4.04 -15.64
C THR A 142 -4.69 -4.85 -16.71
N TYR A 143 -4.31 -6.08 -16.36
CA TYR A 143 -3.63 -7.04 -17.23
C TYR A 143 -4.53 -8.23 -17.49
N TYR A 144 -4.45 -8.81 -18.67
CA TYR A 144 -5.10 -10.08 -18.95
C TYR A 144 -4.37 -10.83 -20.05
N CYS A 145 -4.26 -12.15 -19.89
CA CYS A 145 -3.64 -13.04 -20.85
C CYS A 145 -4.75 -13.62 -21.74
N ARG A 146 -4.74 -13.27 -23.02
CA ARG A 146 -5.83 -13.58 -23.95
C ARG A 146 -5.39 -14.66 -24.94
N ASN A 147 -6.19 -15.72 -25.07
CA ASN A 147 -6.11 -16.63 -26.21
C ASN A 147 -6.69 -15.93 -27.45
N ILE A 148 -5.88 -15.76 -28.49
CA ILE A 148 -6.25 -15.02 -29.70
C ILE A 148 -6.98 -15.88 -30.74
N GLN A 149 -6.85 -17.21 -30.67
CA GLN A 149 -7.51 -18.13 -31.60
C GLN A 149 -8.95 -18.43 -31.21
N ASN A 150 -9.24 -18.41 -29.90
CA ASN A 150 -10.57 -18.72 -29.37
C ASN A 150 -11.07 -17.56 -28.49
N SER A 151 -12.06 -16.82 -28.98
CA SER A 151 -12.68 -15.70 -28.25
C SER A 151 -13.40 -16.12 -26.97
N ASP A 152 -13.97 -17.32 -26.94
CA ASP A 152 -14.75 -17.85 -25.82
C ASP A 152 -13.88 -18.63 -24.82
N HIS A 153 -12.56 -18.62 -25.01
CA HIS A 153 -11.64 -19.30 -24.12
C HIS A 153 -11.74 -18.73 -22.68
N PRO A 154 -11.85 -19.57 -21.63
CA PRO A 154 -12.05 -19.10 -20.26
C PRO A 154 -11.00 -18.09 -19.77
N ALA A 155 -9.74 -18.24 -20.19
CA ALA A 155 -8.67 -17.30 -19.83
C ALA A 155 -8.96 -15.84 -20.26
N ASN A 156 -9.77 -15.63 -21.31
CA ASN A 156 -10.13 -14.30 -21.80
C ASN A 156 -11.03 -13.52 -20.83
N SER A 157 -11.56 -14.19 -19.79
CA SER A 157 -12.37 -13.58 -18.73
C SER A 157 -11.62 -13.41 -17.41
N ILE A 158 -10.30 -13.64 -17.38
CA ILE A 158 -9.46 -13.47 -16.19
C ILE A 158 -8.70 -12.14 -16.31
N TRP A 159 -8.97 -11.22 -15.39
CA TRP A 159 -8.38 -9.89 -15.33
C TRP A 159 -7.64 -9.67 -14.01
N TYR A 160 -6.38 -9.30 -14.11
CA TYR A 160 -5.52 -8.96 -12.98
C TYR A 160 -5.42 -7.45 -12.82
N HIS A 161 -5.69 -6.96 -11.62
CA HIS A 161 -5.68 -5.55 -11.26
C HIS A 161 -4.46 -5.26 -10.40
N VAL A 162 -3.41 -4.72 -11.01
CA VAL A 162 -2.19 -4.34 -10.30
C VAL A 162 -2.34 -2.90 -9.84
N ASP A 163 -2.44 -2.71 -8.52
CA ASP A 163 -2.77 -1.44 -7.91
C ASP A 163 -1.98 -1.13 -6.65
N ILE A 164 -1.98 0.15 -6.29
CA ILE A 164 -1.35 0.66 -5.07
C ILE A 164 -2.35 1.47 -4.25
N VAL A 165 -2.03 1.65 -2.97
CA VAL A 165 -2.64 2.65 -2.11
C VAL A 165 -1.71 3.84 -2.03
N HIS A 166 -2.21 5.04 -2.33
CA HIS A 166 -1.42 6.24 -2.03
C HIS A 166 -1.41 6.50 -0.52
N PRO A 167 -0.22 6.78 0.07
CA PRO A 167 -0.13 7.03 1.49
C PRO A 167 -0.84 8.34 1.84
N PRO A 168 -1.36 8.45 3.07
CA PRO A 168 -2.15 9.60 3.48
C PRO A 168 -1.36 10.89 3.62
N ASP A 169 -0.03 10.86 3.60
CA ASP A 169 0.86 12.02 3.67
C ASP A 169 1.23 12.58 2.27
N SER A 170 0.75 11.94 1.20
CA SER A 170 1.02 12.37 -0.18
C SER A 170 0.39 13.74 -0.47
N ARG A 171 1.22 14.72 -0.88
CA ARG A 171 0.78 16.11 -1.17
C ARG A 171 -0.36 16.21 -2.19
N ASP A 172 -0.38 15.31 -3.17
CA ASP A 172 -1.43 15.30 -4.20
C ASP A 172 -2.80 14.87 -3.65
N HIS A 173 -2.81 14.24 -2.48
CA HIS A 173 -3.97 13.58 -1.88
C HIS A 173 -4.34 14.12 -0.50
N SER A 174 -3.63 15.15 -0.01
CA SER A 174 -3.81 15.66 1.34
C SER A 174 -3.67 17.18 1.41
N GLU A 175 -4.48 17.81 2.25
CA GLU A 175 -4.50 19.25 2.47
C GLU A 175 -4.41 19.57 3.96
N GLU A 176 -3.61 20.58 4.30
CA GLU A 176 -3.43 21.00 5.70
C GLU A 176 -4.67 21.73 6.21
N PHE A 177 -5.18 21.31 7.37
CA PHE A 177 -6.35 21.91 7.99
C PHE A 177 -5.99 23.18 8.79
N GLN A 178 -6.28 24.34 8.19
CA GLN A 178 -5.91 25.66 8.74
C GLN A 178 -6.85 26.21 9.84
N LYS A 179 -8.04 25.61 10.01
CA LYS A 179 -9.13 26.14 10.87
C LYS A 179 -9.09 25.62 12.32
N LEU A 180 -7.93 25.17 12.79
CA LEU A 180 -7.77 24.71 14.17
C LEU A 180 -8.16 25.80 15.20
N PRO A 181 -8.74 25.42 16.35
CA PRO A 181 -8.91 26.33 17.49
C PRO A 181 -7.58 26.99 17.88
N PRO A 182 -7.56 28.27 18.28
CA PRO A 182 -6.32 28.98 18.64
C PRO A 182 -5.44 28.24 19.66
N ARG A 183 -6.06 27.56 20.64
CA ARG A 183 -5.35 26.76 21.66
C ARG A 183 -4.52 25.61 21.06
N LEU A 184 -4.92 25.09 19.91
CA LEU A 184 -4.26 23.98 19.21
C LEU A 184 -3.26 24.46 18.14
N LYS A 185 -3.18 25.77 17.86
CA LYS A 185 -2.24 26.30 16.85
C LYS A 185 -0.81 26.50 17.38
N SER A 186 -0.65 26.63 18.70
CA SER A 186 0.65 26.82 19.33
C SER A 186 1.33 25.49 19.67
N LEU A 187 2.63 25.55 19.95
CA LEU A 187 3.39 24.44 20.54
C LEU A 187 2.71 23.96 21.83
N GLN A 188 2.40 22.66 21.90
CA GLN A 188 1.74 22.02 23.03
C GLN A 188 2.78 21.58 24.06
N ARG A 189 2.88 22.32 25.17
CA ARG A 189 3.73 21.92 26.29
C ARG A 189 3.00 20.89 27.13
N ILE A 190 3.56 19.69 27.23
CA ILE A 190 2.94 18.56 27.94
C ILE A 190 3.87 18.03 29.02
N SER A 191 3.28 17.55 30.11
CA SER A 191 4.04 16.94 31.20
C SER A 191 4.00 15.42 31.11
N GLN A 192 2.89 14.85 30.63
CA GLN A 192 2.68 13.41 30.49
C GLN A 192 2.37 13.03 29.05
N ILE A 193 2.75 11.81 28.65
CA ILE A 193 2.44 11.29 27.30
C ILE A 193 0.92 11.07 27.14
N SER A 194 0.20 10.79 28.22
CA SER A 194 -1.27 10.67 28.21
C SER A 194 -1.97 11.96 27.77
N ASP A 195 -1.35 13.13 27.96
CA ASP A 195 -1.91 14.41 27.51
C ASP A 195 -1.97 14.51 25.98
N ILE A 196 -1.12 13.74 25.27
CA ILE A 196 -1.10 13.67 23.81
C ILE A 196 -2.42 13.11 23.29
N ASP A 197 -2.94 12.06 23.92
CA ASP A 197 -4.17 11.39 23.45
C ASP A 197 -5.36 12.36 23.52
N GLU A 198 -5.48 13.13 24.60
CA GLU A 198 -6.54 14.14 24.76
C GLU A 198 -6.41 15.26 23.72
N ILE A 199 -5.20 15.80 23.53
CA ILE A 199 -4.93 16.87 22.56
C ILE A 199 -5.21 16.38 21.14
N MET A 200 -4.72 15.20 20.80
CA MET A 200 -4.92 14.60 19.49
C MET A 200 -6.41 14.34 19.27
N GLU A 201 -7.17 13.92 20.28
CA GLU A 201 -8.62 13.71 20.18
C GLU A 201 -9.38 15.01 19.92
N ALA A 202 -9.00 16.10 20.59
CA ALA A 202 -9.55 17.42 20.30
C ALA A 202 -9.25 17.87 18.85
N VAL A 203 -8.05 17.60 18.35
CA VAL A 203 -7.67 17.84 16.93
C VAL A 203 -8.49 16.97 15.99
N GLY A 204 -8.69 15.70 16.33
CA GLY A 204 -9.52 14.76 15.59
C GLY A 204 -10.97 15.23 15.45
N LYS A 205 -11.55 15.74 16.54
CA LYS A 205 -12.89 16.34 16.53
C LYS A 205 -12.96 17.55 15.59
N ALA A 206 -12.00 18.47 15.68
CA ALA A 206 -11.94 19.64 14.80
C ALA A 206 -11.80 19.24 13.31
N LEU A 207 -11.00 18.22 13.02
CA LEU A 207 -10.88 17.64 11.67
C LEU A 207 -12.21 17.08 11.15
N MET A 208 -12.94 16.32 11.97
CA MET A 208 -14.24 15.73 11.60
C MET A 208 -15.36 16.76 11.44
N GLU A 209 -15.32 17.86 12.20
CA GLU A 209 -16.27 18.99 12.07
C GLU A 209 -16.02 19.86 10.82
N SER A 210 -14.88 19.68 10.15
CA SER A 210 -14.57 20.42 8.92
C SER A 210 -15.60 20.15 7.82
N GLN A 211 -16.11 21.24 7.23
CA GLN A 211 -16.99 21.18 6.05
C GLN A 211 -16.24 20.93 4.74
N SER A 212 -14.90 20.87 4.77
CA SER A 212 -14.09 20.60 3.57
C SER A 212 -14.27 19.17 3.03
N PHE A 213 -14.94 18.30 3.77
CA PHE A 213 -15.32 16.96 3.33
C PHE A 213 -16.83 16.76 3.50
N THR A 214 -17.50 16.33 2.44
CA THR A 214 -18.92 15.97 2.44
C THR A 214 -19.05 14.49 2.16
N ASP A 215 -19.83 13.77 2.98
CA ASP A 215 -20.12 12.37 2.74
C ASP A 215 -20.97 12.23 1.47
N PHE A 216 -20.61 11.28 0.62
CA PHE A 216 -21.39 10.93 -0.56
C PHE A 216 -22.04 9.58 -0.36
N LYS A 217 -23.31 9.46 -0.75
CA LYS A 217 -24.04 8.20 -0.59
C LYS A 217 -24.96 7.98 -1.78
N ASP A 218 -24.90 6.76 -2.32
CA ASP A 218 -25.90 6.16 -3.18
C ASP A 218 -26.52 4.97 -2.43
N ASP A 219 -27.50 4.32 -3.05
CA ASP A 219 -28.18 3.14 -2.57
C ASP A 219 -27.24 1.95 -2.37
N VAL A 220 -26.09 1.91 -3.07
CA VAL A 220 -25.18 0.77 -3.07
C VAL A 220 -23.88 1.02 -2.32
N LEU A 221 -23.27 2.19 -2.53
CA LEU A 221 -21.94 2.54 -2.00
C LEU A 221 -22.02 3.92 -1.33
N SER A 222 -21.13 4.15 -0.37
CA SER A 222 -20.96 5.48 0.21
C SER A 222 -19.49 5.81 0.37
N VAL A 223 -19.17 7.09 0.28
CA VAL A 223 -17.85 7.65 0.56
C VAL A 223 -17.99 8.45 1.83
N THR A 224 -17.26 8.05 2.86
CA THR A 224 -17.25 8.68 4.18
C THR A 224 -15.81 9.01 4.54
N SER A 225 -15.60 9.57 5.74
CA SER A 225 -14.26 9.83 6.25
C SER A 225 -14.07 9.27 7.64
N ARG A 226 -12.82 8.92 7.96
CA ARG A 226 -12.40 8.41 9.26
C ARG A 226 -11.10 9.05 9.71
N LEU A 227 -10.87 9.08 11.01
CA LEU A 227 -9.61 9.54 11.57
C LEU A 227 -8.58 8.40 11.53
N SER A 228 -7.35 8.70 11.16
CA SER A 228 -6.22 7.78 11.37
C SER A 228 -6.03 7.52 12.86
N LYS A 229 -5.49 6.35 13.24
CA LYS A 229 -5.04 6.15 14.62
C LYS A 229 -3.99 7.19 14.99
N VAL A 230 -3.97 7.53 16.27
CA VAL A 230 -2.89 8.30 16.86
C VAL A 230 -1.71 7.34 17.01
N GLU A 231 -0.67 7.56 16.21
CA GLU A 231 0.59 6.83 16.39
C GLU A 231 1.22 7.19 17.72
N LYS A 232 1.95 6.25 18.33
CA LYS A 232 2.74 6.59 19.51
C LYS A 232 3.91 7.49 19.09
N PRO A 233 4.25 8.51 19.89
CA PRO A 233 5.38 9.36 19.56
C PRO A 233 6.65 8.51 19.49
N THR A 234 7.45 8.73 18.45
CA THR A 234 8.75 8.08 18.27
C THR A 234 9.78 8.56 19.30
N GLN A 235 9.53 9.74 19.90
CA GLN A 235 10.38 10.38 20.89
C GLN A 235 9.63 10.58 22.22
N ILE A 236 10.30 10.28 23.33
CA ILE A 236 9.67 10.22 24.67
C ILE A 236 9.70 11.58 25.40
N CYS A 237 10.62 12.48 25.04
CA CYS A 237 10.73 13.85 25.57
C CYS A 237 11.42 14.78 24.56
N GLY A 238 11.31 16.09 24.73
CA GLY A 238 11.79 17.10 23.79
C GLY A 238 10.70 17.53 22.81
N ARG A 239 11.10 18.23 21.74
CA ARG A 239 10.18 18.71 20.71
C ARG A 239 9.99 17.68 19.62
N PHE A 240 8.74 17.35 19.32
CA PHE A 240 8.36 16.43 18.25
C PHE A 240 7.04 16.84 17.60
N VAL A 241 6.81 16.34 16.39
CA VAL A 241 5.59 16.60 15.62
C VAL A 241 4.83 15.30 15.44
N MET A 242 3.52 15.34 15.66
CA MET A 242 2.63 14.23 15.36
C MET A 242 1.60 14.66 14.32
N MET A 243 1.24 13.74 13.45
CA MET A 243 0.26 13.97 12.40
C MET A 243 -1.04 13.27 12.74
N ARG A 244 -2.17 13.93 12.48
CA ARG A 244 -3.49 13.29 12.50
C ARG A 244 -4.18 13.56 11.18
N TYR A 245 -4.78 12.52 10.61
CA TYR A 245 -5.46 12.60 9.32
C TYR A 245 -6.96 12.37 9.50
N ARG A 246 -7.79 13.11 8.76
CA ARG A 246 -9.13 12.70 8.36
C ARG A 246 -9.05 12.19 6.92
N GLN A 247 -9.22 10.89 6.78
CA GLN A 247 -9.00 10.16 5.54
C GLN A 247 -10.30 9.79 4.86
N CYS A 248 -10.31 9.81 3.53
CA CYS A 248 -11.44 9.35 2.72
C CYS A 248 -11.51 7.82 2.67
N TYR A 249 -12.68 7.26 2.91
CA TYR A 249 -12.97 5.83 2.80
C TYR A 249 -14.22 5.54 1.96
N LEU A 250 -14.07 4.64 0.99
CA LEU A 250 -15.18 3.97 0.35
C LEU A 250 -15.73 2.91 1.31
N THR A 251 -17.01 3.05 1.64
CA THR A 251 -17.77 2.16 2.52
C THR A 251 -18.58 1.19 1.67
N ILE A 252 -18.27 -0.10 1.80
CA ILE A 252 -18.88 -1.16 1.00
C ILE A 252 -19.66 -2.10 1.93
N PRO A 253 -20.97 -2.29 1.71
CA PRO A 253 -21.76 -3.21 2.52
C PRO A 253 -21.41 -4.66 2.18
N LYS A 254 -21.29 -5.50 3.22
CA LYS A 254 -21.07 -6.94 3.10
C LYS A 254 -22.16 -7.62 2.28
N SER A 255 -23.39 -7.12 2.28
CA SER A 255 -24.47 -7.62 1.42
C SER A 255 -25.44 -6.51 1.07
N LEU A 256 -26.06 -6.61 -0.11
CA LEU A 256 -27.15 -5.73 -0.52
C LEU A 256 -28.49 -6.40 -0.22
N SER A 257 -29.45 -5.60 0.26
CA SER A 257 -30.83 -6.04 0.39
C SER A 257 -31.43 -6.33 -0.98
N SER A 258 -32.44 -7.21 -1.03
CA SER A 258 -33.20 -7.49 -2.26
C SER A 258 -33.83 -6.23 -2.87
N GLN A 259 -34.21 -5.26 -2.03
CA GLN A 259 -34.74 -3.98 -2.48
C GLN A 259 -33.64 -3.14 -3.15
N THR A 260 -32.50 -2.97 -2.50
CA THR A 260 -31.33 -2.26 -3.05
C THR A 260 -30.90 -2.83 -4.39
N ARG A 261 -30.84 -4.17 -4.51
CA ARG A 261 -30.49 -4.84 -5.76
C ARG A 261 -31.47 -4.57 -6.91
N ARG A 262 -32.75 -4.30 -6.61
CA ARG A 262 -33.78 -4.01 -7.63
C ARG A 262 -33.76 -2.58 -8.12
N VAL A 263 -33.40 -1.62 -7.26
CA VAL A 263 -33.44 -0.19 -7.58
C VAL A 263 -32.10 0.34 -8.09
N ALA A 264 -30.99 -0.31 -7.70
CA ALA A 264 -29.66 0.09 -8.11
C ALA A 264 -29.46 0.00 -9.63
N SER A 265 -28.71 0.97 -10.17
CA SER A 265 -28.33 0.94 -11.58
C SER A 265 -27.40 -0.27 -11.88
N PRO A 266 -27.39 -0.79 -13.12
CA PRO A 266 -26.47 -1.85 -13.53
C PRO A 266 -24.99 -1.48 -13.31
N ASP A 267 -24.63 -0.20 -13.48
CA ASP A 267 -23.26 0.29 -13.26
C ASP A 267 -22.91 0.34 -11.76
N SER A 268 -23.85 0.76 -10.89
CA SER A 268 -23.66 0.72 -9.44
C SER A 268 -23.48 -0.72 -8.93
N LEU A 269 -24.29 -1.65 -9.42
CA LEU A 269 -24.17 -3.08 -9.09
C LEU A 269 -22.85 -3.68 -9.59
N LEU A 270 -22.42 -3.33 -10.81
CA LEU A 270 -21.13 -3.76 -11.34
C LEU A 270 -19.97 -3.31 -10.44
N ASN A 271 -19.94 -2.02 -10.07
CA ASN A 271 -18.90 -1.49 -9.18
C ASN A 271 -18.90 -2.22 -7.84
N TYR A 272 -20.09 -2.47 -7.28
CA TYR A 272 -20.23 -3.18 -6.01
C TYR A 272 -19.67 -4.60 -6.05
N GLU A 273 -20.11 -5.40 -7.03
CA GLU A 273 -19.67 -6.79 -7.14
C GLU A 273 -18.16 -6.85 -7.41
N LEU A 274 -17.65 -5.94 -8.26
CA LEU A 274 -16.23 -5.87 -8.55
C LEU A 274 -15.40 -5.51 -7.31
N LEU A 275 -15.78 -4.48 -6.57
CA LEU A 275 -15.10 -4.07 -5.33
C LEU A 275 -15.11 -5.19 -4.29
N ARG A 276 -16.22 -5.92 -4.17
CA ARG A 276 -16.32 -7.06 -3.26
C ARG A 276 -15.40 -8.22 -3.63
N THR A 277 -15.23 -8.48 -4.91
CA THR A 277 -14.30 -9.52 -5.38
C THR A 277 -12.86 -9.08 -5.11
N LEU A 278 -12.49 -7.86 -5.51
CA LEU A 278 -11.12 -7.35 -5.35
C LEU A 278 -10.65 -7.28 -3.90
N PHE A 279 -11.54 -6.87 -2.99
CA PHE A 279 -11.22 -6.66 -1.58
C PHE A 279 -11.71 -7.80 -0.67
N SER A 280 -12.05 -8.95 -1.26
CA SER A 280 -12.56 -10.13 -0.53
C SER A 280 -11.66 -10.55 0.63
N SER A 281 -10.33 -10.56 0.42
CA SER A 281 -9.33 -10.91 1.44
C SER A 281 -9.39 -10.06 2.71
N PHE A 282 -9.97 -8.86 2.64
CA PHE A 282 -10.06 -7.95 3.78
C PHE A 282 -11.32 -8.12 4.63
N TYR A 283 -12.34 -8.84 4.14
CA TYR A 283 -13.61 -8.94 4.88
C TYR A 283 -14.18 -10.35 5.00
N THR A 284 -13.83 -11.32 4.15
CA THR A 284 -14.50 -12.65 4.13
C THR A 284 -14.37 -13.45 5.43
N TRP A 285 -13.38 -13.14 6.28
CA TRP A 285 -13.24 -13.73 7.61
C TRP A 285 -14.51 -13.58 8.47
N VAL A 286 -15.35 -12.59 8.22
CA VAL A 286 -16.62 -12.38 8.94
C VAL A 286 -17.65 -13.49 8.70
N ASP A 287 -17.51 -14.24 7.60
CA ASP A 287 -18.38 -15.35 7.22
C ASP A 287 -17.88 -16.70 7.77
N GLU A 288 -16.68 -16.73 8.36
CA GLU A 288 -16.12 -17.94 8.94
C GLU A 288 -16.86 -18.33 10.24
N ALA A 289 -17.39 -19.55 10.23
CA ALA A 289 -18.16 -20.12 11.32
C ALA A 289 -17.27 -20.49 12.51
N ASN A 290 -16.03 -20.94 12.25
CA ASN A 290 -15.09 -21.32 13.29
C ASN A 290 -14.40 -20.09 13.91
N PRO A 291 -14.61 -19.78 15.21
CA PRO A 291 -14.04 -18.59 15.83
C PRO A 291 -12.51 -18.50 15.79
N ALA A 292 -11.80 -19.63 15.87
CA ALA A 292 -10.33 -19.65 15.85
C ALA A 292 -9.77 -19.35 14.46
N ILE A 293 -10.40 -19.92 13.43
CA ILE A 293 -10.04 -19.64 12.03
C ILE A 293 -10.37 -18.18 11.69
N ARG A 294 -11.55 -17.71 12.08
CA ARG A 294 -11.98 -16.32 11.91
C ARG A 294 -10.98 -15.33 12.49
N GLU A 295 -10.53 -15.54 13.73
CA GLU A 295 -9.54 -14.67 14.37
C GLU A 295 -8.19 -14.68 13.63
N THR A 296 -7.77 -15.85 13.14
CA THR A 296 -6.54 -15.98 12.36
C THR A 296 -6.64 -15.23 11.02
N GLN A 297 -7.73 -15.42 10.29
CA GLN A 297 -7.96 -14.74 9.01
C GLN A 297 -8.14 -13.23 9.20
N LYS A 298 -8.80 -12.79 10.27
CA LYS A 298 -8.92 -11.37 10.64
C LYS A 298 -7.56 -10.74 10.85
N ARG A 299 -6.68 -11.37 11.63
CA ARG A 299 -5.30 -10.87 11.84
C ARG A 299 -4.51 -10.82 10.55
N ALA A 300 -4.65 -11.82 9.69
CA ALA A 300 -4.00 -11.80 8.38
C ALA A 300 -4.51 -10.63 7.51
N ALA A 301 -5.81 -10.35 7.52
CA ALA A 301 -6.39 -9.21 6.83
C ALA A 301 -5.89 -7.86 7.39
N GLU A 302 -5.81 -7.72 8.71
CA GLU A 302 -5.27 -6.52 9.38
C GLU A 302 -3.79 -6.31 9.08
N LEU A 303 -2.98 -7.36 9.09
CA LEU A 303 -1.56 -7.31 8.72
C LEU A 303 -1.37 -6.93 7.26
N ASN A 304 -2.12 -7.55 6.34
CA ASN A 304 -2.06 -7.23 4.92
C ASN A 304 -2.46 -5.76 4.65
N ALA A 305 -3.48 -5.25 5.35
CA ALA A 305 -3.87 -3.84 5.23
C ALA A 305 -2.75 -2.91 5.73
N LEU A 306 -2.14 -3.25 6.88
CA LEU A 306 -1.03 -2.50 7.45
C LEU A 306 0.20 -2.49 6.51
N GLU A 307 0.53 -3.63 5.90
CA GLU A 307 1.61 -3.74 4.92
C GLU A 307 1.36 -2.88 3.68
N LEU A 308 0.09 -2.75 3.26
CA LEU A 308 -0.31 -1.85 2.18
C LEU A 308 -0.36 -0.37 2.60
N GLY A 309 -0.22 -0.08 3.90
CA GLY A 309 -0.15 1.28 4.44
C GLY A 309 -1.50 1.88 4.81
N PHE A 310 -2.51 1.07 5.15
CA PHE A 310 -3.79 1.57 5.62
C PHE A 310 -4.38 0.73 6.76
N GLU A 311 -5.35 1.32 7.44
CA GLU A 311 -6.10 0.62 8.49
C GLU A 311 -7.36 -0.02 7.95
N LEU A 312 -7.55 -1.29 8.28
CA LEU A 312 -8.78 -2.02 8.03
C LEU A 312 -9.84 -1.64 9.07
N TYR A 313 -10.98 -1.12 8.60
CA TYR A 313 -12.17 -0.96 9.43
C TYR A 313 -13.27 -1.91 8.96
N PHE A 314 -13.97 -2.50 9.94
CA PHE A 314 -15.17 -3.28 9.72
C PHE A 314 -16.20 -2.95 10.80
N GLU A 315 -17.35 -2.40 10.41
CA GLU A 315 -18.40 -1.97 11.34
C GLU A 315 -19.77 -2.20 10.72
N GLN A 316 -20.72 -2.75 11.50
CA GLN A 316 -22.12 -2.90 11.09
C GLN A 316 -22.28 -3.55 9.70
N ASP A 317 -21.58 -4.66 9.46
CA ASP A 317 -21.56 -5.35 8.17
C ASP A 317 -21.08 -4.50 6.98
N LYS A 318 -20.19 -3.53 7.23
CA LYS A 318 -19.55 -2.71 6.20
C LYS A 318 -18.05 -2.76 6.39
N PHE A 319 -17.33 -2.87 5.29
CA PHE A 319 -15.88 -2.73 5.26
C PHE A 319 -15.48 -1.44 4.55
N PHE A 320 -14.34 -0.89 4.95
CA PHE A 320 -13.90 0.43 4.52
C PHE A 320 -12.57 0.29 3.79
N ILE A 321 -12.51 0.84 2.57
CA ILE A 321 -11.31 0.86 1.74
C ILE A 321 -10.94 2.32 1.46
N PRO A 322 -9.68 2.75 1.66
CA PRO A 322 -9.23 4.10 1.34
C PRO A 322 -9.62 4.54 -0.08
N CYS A 323 -10.09 5.77 -0.25
CA CYS A 323 -10.41 6.32 -1.59
C CYS A 323 -9.17 6.46 -2.49
N HIS A 324 -7.99 6.37 -1.89
CA HIS A 324 -6.69 6.57 -2.52
C HIS A 324 -6.12 5.31 -3.18
N PHE A 325 -6.91 4.25 -3.28
CA PHE A 325 -6.58 3.11 -4.14
C PHE A 325 -6.65 3.54 -5.61
N THR A 326 -5.57 3.31 -6.35
CA THR A 326 -5.50 3.67 -7.79
C THR A 326 -6.59 3.00 -8.62
N TYR A 327 -7.04 1.82 -8.20
CA TYR A 327 -8.10 1.09 -8.88
C TYR A 327 -9.41 1.88 -8.96
N LEU A 328 -9.73 2.66 -7.92
CA LEU A 328 -11.03 3.32 -7.82
C LEU A 328 -11.21 4.42 -8.88
N GLN A 329 -10.13 4.91 -9.50
CA GLN A 329 -10.17 5.86 -10.62
C GLN A 329 -10.88 5.29 -11.86
N HIS A 330 -10.82 3.96 -12.05
CA HIS A 330 -11.41 3.22 -13.17
C HIS A 330 -12.87 2.83 -12.97
N LEU A 331 -13.45 3.10 -11.81
CA LEU A 331 -14.84 2.73 -11.56
C LEU A 331 -15.78 3.83 -12.07
N ARG A 332 -16.96 3.44 -12.59
CA ARG A 332 -18.06 4.39 -12.84
C ARG A 332 -18.75 4.73 -11.52
N LEU A 333 -18.01 5.27 -10.56
CA LEU A 333 -18.61 5.57 -9.27
C LEU A 333 -19.60 6.72 -9.40
N LEU A 334 -20.73 6.55 -8.70
CA LEU A 334 -21.64 7.54 -8.16
C LEU A 334 -21.84 8.79 -9.03
N VAL A 335 -23.05 8.98 -9.56
CA VAL A 335 -23.43 10.23 -10.24
C VAL A 335 -23.17 11.41 -9.29
N GLY A 336 -22.32 12.35 -9.70
CA GLY A 336 -21.99 13.55 -8.92
C GLY A 336 -20.77 13.43 -8.00
N LEU A 337 -20.10 12.28 -7.94
CA LEU A 337 -18.80 12.17 -7.29
C LEU A 337 -17.69 12.65 -8.24
N PRO A 338 -16.91 13.68 -7.90
CA PRO A 338 -15.80 14.10 -8.73
C PRO A 338 -14.80 12.94 -8.88
N LYS A 339 -14.27 12.76 -10.10
CA LYS A 339 -13.23 11.79 -10.42
C LYS A 339 -11.93 12.55 -10.80
N PRO A 340 -10.74 12.16 -10.29
CA PRO A 340 -10.51 11.18 -9.21
C PRO A 340 -11.23 11.68 -7.96
N PHE A 341 -11.33 10.89 -6.89
CA PHE A 341 -11.90 11.43 -5.66
C PHE A 341 -11.07 12.67 -5.29
N ASP A 342 -11.53 13.85 -5.70
CA ASP A 342 -10.88 15.13 -5.42
C ASP A 342 -11.02 15.45 -3.93
N ALA A 343 -11.73 14.60 -3.19
CA ALA A 343 -11.73 14.48 -1.75
C ALA A 343 -10.33 14.12 -1.25
N LYS A 344 -9.49 15.13 -1.10
CA LYS A 344 -8.22 15.05 -0.39
C LYS A 344 -8.48 14.72 1.08
N ASN A 345 -7.57 13.96 1.68
CA ASN A 345 -7.49 13.84 3.12
C ASN A 345 -7.22 15.23 3.71
N LEU A 346 -7.70 15.47 4.92
CA LEU A 346 -7.27 16.61 5.72
C LEU A 346 -6.24 16.13 6.73
N TYR A 347 -5.17 16.90 6.94
CA TYR A 347 -4.19 16.59 7.96
C TYR A 347 -3.88 17.79 8.84
N VAL A 348 -3.41 17.50 10.04
CA VAL A 348 -2.90 18.47 10.99
C VAL A 348 -1.56 18.00 11.53
N ASN A 349 -0.60 18.92 11.57
CA ASN A 349 0.68 18.74 12.25
C ASN A 349 0.61 19.38 13.63
N MET A 350 0.67 18.56 14.68
CA MET A 350 0.70 19.01 16.06
C MET A 350 2.13 18.99 16.58
N SER A 351 2.63 20.15 16.99
CA SER A 351 3.94 20.27 17.63
C SER A 351 3.78 20.13 19.14
N PHE A 352 4.54 19.22 19.74
CA PHE A 352 4.60 18.99 21.17
C PHE A 352 5.99 19.33 21.72
N ASP A 353 6.06 19.74 22.98
CA ASP A 353 7.29 19.96 23.74
C ASP A 353 7.10 19.34 25.13
N LYS A 354 7.75 18.20 25.36
CA LYS A 354 7.74 17.53 26.67
C LYS A 354 9.07 17.77 27.35
N THR A 355 9.05 18.27 28.58
CA THR A 355 10.28 18.44 29.36
C THR A 355 10.99 17.09 29.51
N CYS A 356 12.24 17.02 29.09
CA CYS A 356 13.08 15.85 29.37
C CYS A 356 13.42 15.82 30.86
N PRO A 357 13.42 14.64 31.50
CA PRO A 357 13.95 14.53 32.85
C PRO A 357 15.38 15.08 32.86
N GLU A 358 15.65 16.01 33.77
CA GLU A 358 17.03 16.44 34.02
C GLU A 358 17.75 15.26 34.65
N VAL A 359 18.83 14.83 34.01
CA VAL A 359 19.68 13.77 34.55
C VAL A 359 20.46 14.36 35.71
N ASP A 360 20.14 13.97 36.95
CA ASP A 360 20.97 14.33 38.10
C ASP A 360 22.26 13.50 38.06
N TYR A 361 23.34 14.14 37.61
CA TYR A 361 24.67 13.54 37.54
C TYR A 361 25.15 12.99 38.89
N VAL A 362 24.67 13.54 40.02
CA VAL A 362 25.04 13.07 41.36
C VAL A 362 24.30 11.79 41.71
N GLU A 363 23.01 11.69 41.37
CA GLU A 363 22.20 10.48 41.56
C GLU A 363 22.73 9.33 40.69
N LEU A 364 23.12 9.64 39.47
CA LEU A 364 23.83 8.76 38.55
C LEU A 364 25.13 8.18 39.13
N VAL A 365 25.97 9.06 39.68
CA VAL A 365 27.22 8.67 40.34
C VAL A 365 26.94 7.81 41.56
N ASN A 366 25.93 8.16 42.36
CA ASN A 366 25.54 7.39 43.54
C ASN A 366 24.96 6.01 43.19
N LEU A 367 24.22 5.88 42.08
CA LEU A 367 23.71 4.61 41.54
C LEU A 367 24.83 3.72 40.99
N ALA A 368 25.78 4.30 40.27
CA ALA A 368 26.98 3.60 39.81
C ALA A 368 27.84 3.10 40.99
N LEU A 369 27.90 3.88 42.06
CA LEU A 369 28.62 3.52 43.29
C LEU A 369 27.85 2.51 44.18
N SER A 370 26.52 2.47 44.11
CA SER A 370 25.68 1.56 44.90
C SER A 370 25.49 0.18 44.26
N GLY A 371 25.86 0.01 43.00
CA GLY A 371 25.77 -1.27 42.28
C GLY A 371 24.34 -1.70 41.93
N ASP A 372 23.33 -0.83 42.12
CA ASP A 372 21.95 -1.14 41.78
C ASP A 372 21.64 -0.84 40.30
N ILE A 373 22.13 -1.75 39.45
CA ILE A 373 22.07 -1.70 37.98
C ILE A 373 20.63 -1.60 37.47
N LYS A 374 19.63 -2.10 38.23
CA LYS A 374 18.22 -2.13 37.81
C LYS A 374 17.57 -0.76 37.89
N SER A 375 17.82 -0.03 38.97
CA SER A 375 17.32 1.34 39.18
C SER A 375 18.04 2.33 38.25
N MET A 376 19.34 2.12 38.03
CA MET A 376 20.14 2.89 37.08
C MET A 376 19.61 2.79 35.63
N LYS A 377 19.12 1.61 35.22
CA LYS A 377 18.45 1.39 33.93
C LYS A 377 17.13 2.16 33.77
N SER A 378 16.34 2.35 34.84
CA SER A 378 15.08 3.08 34.75
C SER A 378 15.28 4.60 34.75
N GLU A 379 16.27 5.10 35.47
CA GLU A 379 16.48 6.55 35.63
C GLU A 379 17.35 7.21 34.54
N ILE A 380 18.44 6.57 34.09
CA ILE A 380 19.26 7.11 32.99
C ILE A 380 18.48 7.10 31.68
N LEU A 381 17.73 6.02 31.46
CA LEU A 381 17.22 5.73 30.15
C LEU A 381 15.74 6.13 30.03
N GLY A 382 14.78 5.47 30.65
CA GLY A 382 13.40 5.57 30.11
C GLY A 382 13.34 5.32 28.58
N TYR A 383 14.43 4.78 28.00
CA TYR A 383 14.77 4.63 26.59
C TYR A 383 14.89 3.11 26.39
N GLU A 384 13.87 2.47 25.82
CA GLU A 384 13.94 1.07 25.40
C GLU A 384 14.71 0.91 24.06
N GLU A 385 15.70 1.75 23.78
CA GLU A 385 16.49 1.62 22.56
C GLU A 385 17.74 0.75 22.77
N LYS A 386 17.74 -0.42 22.12
CA LYS A 386 18.85 -1.40 22.10
C LYS A 386 20.22 -0.81 21.71
N ARG A 387 20.27 0.39 21.13
CA ARG A 387 21.47 1.05 20.59
C ARG A 387 22.40 1.59 21.69
N PHE A 388 21.85 2.06 22.81
CA PHE A 388 22.63 2.61 23.92
C PHE A 388 23.07 1.55 24.95
N MET A 389 22.45 0.36 24.94
CA MET A 389 22.85 -0.76 25.80
C MET A 389 24.28 -1.28 25.53
N LYS A 390 24.91 -0.93 24.39
CA LYS A 390 26.31 -1.31 24.15
C LYS A 390 27.25 -0.47 24.99
N ILE A 391 27.09 0.86 25.02
CA ILE A 391 27.93 1.80 25.80
C ILE A 391 27.96 1.40 27.30
N GLU A 392 26.82 0.91 27.80
CA GLU A 392 26.65 0.34 29.14
C GLU A 392 27.68 -0.77 29.46
N LYS A 393 28.00 -1.66 28.52
CA LYS A 393 28.94 -2.77 28.74
C LYS A 393 30.39 -2.29 28.91
N VAL A 394 30.80 -1.26 28.16
CA VAL A 394 32.16 -0.69 28.25
C VAL A 394 32.37 0.14 29.52
N ALA A 395 31.32 0.81 30.01
CA ALA A 395 31.37 1.48 31.30
C ALA A 395 31.43 0.49 32.48
N ILE A 396 30.67 -0.62 32.41
CA ILE A 396 30.66 -1.68 33.44
C ILE A 396 32.01 -2.43 33.50
N GLU A 397 32.71 -2.60 32.38
CA GLU A 397 34.00 -3.32 32.33
C GLU A 397 35.21 -2.46 32.74
N GLY A 398 35.00 -1.21 33.19
CA GLY A 398 36.05 -0.38 33.82
C GLY A 398 37.15 0.08 32.86
N THR A 399 36.89 0.08 31.55
CA THR A 399 37.88 0.47 30.54
C THR A 399 38.08 1.98 30.51
N VAL A 400 39.33 2.41 30.79
CA VAL A 400 39.70 3.81 31.05
C VAL A 400 39.89 4.64 29.78
N ASP A 401 40.10 3.99 28.63
CA ASP A 401 40.32 4.64 27.34
C ASP A 401 39.48 3.97 26.24
N PHE A 402 38.44 4.67 25.76
CA PHE A 402 37.69 4.26 24.58
C PHE A 402 37.47 5.44 23.64
N GLU A 403 37.48 5.16 22.34
CA GLU A 403 37.19 6.13 21.29
C GLU A 403 35.90 5.70 20.57
N MET A 404 34.96 6.65 20.44
CA MET A 404 33.73 6.44 19.66
C MET A 404 33.97 6.88 18.23
N ILE A 405 33.78 5.97 17.29
CA ILE A 405 33.95 6.24 15.85
C ILE A 405 32.60 6.02 15.16
N CYS A 406 32.25 6.95 14.30
CA CYS A 406 31.09 6.84 13.42
C CYS A 406 31.51 6.05 12.17
N GLY A 407 31.08 4.77 12.08
CA GLY A 407 31.39 3.89 10.95
C GLY A 407 31.82 2.47 11.30
N GLY A 408 31.98 1.62 10.27
CA GLY A 408 32.41 0.21 10.32
C GLY A 408 33.91 0.00 10.13
N GLU A 409 34.48 -1.04 10.74
CA GLU A 409 35.90 -1.38 10.54
C GLU A 409 36.10 -1.99 9.13
N GLY A 410 36.74 -1.21 8.24
CA GLY A 410 37.10 -1.65 6.87
C GLY A 410 36.23 -1.12 5.73
N ASP A 411 35.26 -0.25 6.00
CA ASP A 411 34.39 0.33 4.96
C ASP A 411 34.84 1.75 4.58
N VAL A 412 35.02 1.98 3.27
CA VAL A 412 35.37 3.30 2.69
C VAL A 412 34.13 4.17 2.45
N THR A 413 33.02 3.86 3.11
CA THR A 413 31.78 4.63 2.99
C THR A 413 31.82 5.86 3.89
N ASN A 414 31.60 7.05 3.32
CA ASN A 414 31.42 8.28 4.10
C ASN A 414 30.16 8.15 4.95
N TYR A 415 30.30 7.79 6.21
CA TYR A 415 29.19 7.77 7.16
C TYR A 415 28.75 9.22 7.44
N ASN A 416 27.48 9.52 7.16
CA ASN A 416 26.90 10.82 7.49
C ASN A 416 26.60 10.86 9.00
N CYS A 417 27.52 11.43 9.77
CA CYS A 417 27.42 11.57 11.22
C CYS A 417 26.67 12.84 11.66
N SER A 418 26.08 13.58 10.72
CA SER A 418 25.39 14.85 10.98
C SER A 418 23.94 14.67 11.42
N GLU A 419 23.35 13.50 11.17
CA GLU A 419 21.95 13.21 11.49
C GLU A 419 21.84 12.07 12.52
N MET A 420 21.31 12.38 13.71
CA MET A 420 21.20 11.41 14.81
C MET A 420 20.41 10.14 14.45
N ALA A 421 19.51 10.22 13.46
CA ALA A 421 18.70 9.08 13.03
C ALA A 421 19.51 7.97 12.34
N ASN A 422 20.67 8.29 11.76
CA ASN A 422 21.46 7.39 10.89
C ASN A 422 22.84 7.00 11.48
N LEU A 423 23.11 7.34 12.74
CA LEU A 423 24.37 7.03 13.42
C LEU A 423 24.54 5.52 13.63
N THR A 424 25.57 4.95 13.01
CA THR A 424 26.12 3.63 13.38
C THR A 424 27.35 3.84 14.25
N ILE A 425 27.21 3.66 15.57
CA ILE A 425 28.28 3.88 16.55
C ILE A 425 28.99 2.55 16.81
N LEU A 426 30.30 2.49 16.57
CA LEU A 426 31.18 1.41 17.00
C LEU A 426 32.27 1.98 17.92
N TRP A 427 32.78 1.14 18.83
CA TRP A 427 33.96 1.47 19.64
C TRP A 427 35.19 0.71 19.16
N LYS A 428 36.35 1.24 19.50
CA LYS A 428 37.63 0.54 19.37
C LYS A 428 38.38 0.63 20.69
N GLN A 429 38.92 -0.49 21.16
CA GLN A 429 39.98 -0.47 22.17
C GLN A 429 41.31 -0.21 21.45
N PRO A 430 42.14 0.74 21.93
CA PRO A 430 43.53 0.80 21.49
C PRO A 430 44.19 -0.55 21.79
N LYS A 431 44.83 -1.17 20.78
CA LYS A 431 45.65 -2.35 21.04
C LYS A 431 46.83 -1.91 21.91
N GLY A 432 46.89 -2.43 23.14
CA GLY A 432 48.09 -2.40 23.98
C GLY A 432 49.20 -3.27 23.39
#